data_AF-A0AAP3CFL4-F1
#
_entry.id   AF-A0AAP3CFL4-F1
#
_cell.length_a   1.000
_cell.length_b   1.000
_cell.length_c   1.000
_cell.angle_alpha   90.00
_cell.angle_beta   90.00
_cell.angle_gamma   90.00
#
_symmetry.space_group_name_H-M   'P 1'
#
loop_
_entity.id
_entity.type
_entity.pdbx_description
1 polymer ?
#
loop_
_entity_poly.entity_id
_entity_poly.type
_entity_poly.pdbx_seq_one_letter_code
_entity_poly.pdbx_strand_id
1 'polypeptide(L)'
;MNYTCPVCGFHGLTEPAYDKQGHHSYEICPCCGFQFGFDDYEMQREDGSYLEPSESIIAYRKNWLADGAVIFSPDSFPKHQQKANRVLKQQLLEQLKQINVHDLPS
;
A
#
# COMPACT_ATOMS: atom_id res chain seq x y z
N MET A 1 -2.60 12.08 14.25
CA MET A 1 -1.81 12.32 13.03
C MET A 1 -2.04 11.12 12.14
N ASN A 2 -2.21 11.32 10.85
CA ASN A 2 -2.36 10.21 9.91
C ASN A 2 -1.07 10.10 9.09
N TYR A 3 -0.62 8.87 8.85
CA TYR A 3 0.57 8.62 8.04
C TYR A 3 0.16 8.08 6.66
N THR A 4 1.01 8.33 5.66
CA THR A 4 0.76 7.89 4.29
C THR A 4 1.34 6.50 4.07
N CYS A 5 0.50 5.59 3.58
CA CYS A 5 0.94 4.27 3.15
C CYS A 5 1.87 4.39 1.93
N PRO A 6 3.12 3.89 2.00
CA PRO A 6 4.05 3.97 0.87
C PRO A 6 3.62 3.07 -0.30
N VAL A 7 2.74 2.08 -0.06
CA VAL A 7 2.24 1.17 -1.09
C VAL A 7 1.15 1.84 -1.92
N CYS A 8 0.08 2.31 -1.30
CA CYS A 8 -1.11 2.76 -2.03
C CYS A 8 -1.39 4.27 -1.93
N GLY A 9 -0.60 5.01 -1.15
CA GLY A 9 -0.76 6.44 -0.94
C GLY A 9 -1.93 6.85 -0.04
N PHE A 10 -2.58 5.89 0.63
CA PHE A 10 -3.64 6.18 1.59
C PHE A 10 -3.11 6.94 2.82
N HIS A 11 -3.70 8.11 3.11
CA HIS A 11 -3.33 8.97 4.24
C HIS A 11 -4.23 8.74 5.46
N GLY A 12 -4.05 7.57 6.08
CA GLY A 12 -4.88 7.16 7.21
C GLY A 12 -4.28 6.05 8.05
N LEU A 13 -2.97 5.80 7.92
CA LEU A 13 -2.26 4.89 8.82
C LEU A 13 -2.17 5.51 10.22
N THR A 14 -2.22 4.66 11.24
CA THR A 14 -2.11 5.05 12.65
C THR A 14 -0.67 5.35 13.06
N GLU A 15 0.29 4.67 12.44
CA GLU A 15 1.72 4.79 12.66
C GLU A 15 2.47 4.96 11.34
N PRO A 16 3.68 5.56 11.33
CA PRO A 16 4.49 5.57 10.12
C PRO A 16 4.86 4.13 9.75
N ALA A 17 4.75 3.78 8.47
CA ALA A 17 5.12 2.44 7.98
C ALA A 17 6.53 2.00 8.43
N TYR A 18 7.47 2.96 8.40
CA TYR A 18 8.81 2.83 8.94
C TYR A 18 9.15 4.09 9.75
N ASP A 19 9.73 3.91 10.94
CA ASP A 19 10.23 5.01 11.76
C ASP A 19 11.54 5.60 11.19
N LYS A 20 12.12 6.60 11.86
CA LYS A 20 13.38 7.25 11.43
C LYS A 20 14.59 6.32 11.45
N GLN A 21 14.50 5.19 12.15
CA GLN A 21 15.55 4.18 12.30
C GLN A 21 15.32 3.00 11.34
N GLY A 22 14.22 3.00 10.58
CA GLY A 22 13.83 1.92 9.68
C GLY A 22 13.06 0.80 10.35
N HIS A 23 12.66 0.94 11.63
CA HIS A 23 11.79 -0.05 12.27
C HIS A 23 10.38 0.05 11.71
N HIS A 24 9.78 -1.11 11.47
CA HIS A 24 8.45 -1.28 10.90
C HIS A 24 7.37 -1.12 11.96
N SER A 25 6.20 -0.63 11.57
CA SER A 25 5.06 -0.46 12.50
C SER A 25 4.26 -1.73 12.76
N TYR A 26 4.45 -2.79 11.96
CA TYR A 26 3.57 -3.98 11.96
C TYR A 26 2.10 -3.71 11.58
N GLU A 27 1.75 -2.46 11.28
CA GLU A 27 0.40 -2.07 10.89
C GLU A 27 0.03 -2.70 9.54
N ILE A 28 -1.24 -3.10 9.41
CA ILE A 28 -1.82 -3.52 8.14
C ILE A 28 -2.56 -2.32 7.55
N CYS A 29 -2.18 -1.90 6.33
CA CYS A 29 -2.85 -0.79 5.68
C CYS A 29 -4.33 -1.13 5.42
N PRO A 30 -5.32 -0.36 5.94
CA PRO A 30 -6.74 -0.67 5.74
C PRO A 30 -7.20 -0.46 4.29
N CYS A 31 -6.43 0.29 3.50
CA CYS A 31 -6.67 0.47 2.07
C CYS A 31 -6.16 -0.74 1.28
N CYS A 32 -4.84 -0.97 1.22
CA CYS A 32 -4.28 -1.99 0.32
C CYS A 32 -4.01 -3.36 0.94
N GLY A 33 -4.06 -3.50 2.27
CA GLY A 33 -3.82 -4.77 2.96
C GLY A 33 -2.35 -5.14 3.17
N PHE A 34 -1.41 -4.30 2.74
CA PHE A 34 0.01 -4.53 3.00
C PHE A 34 0.33 -4.42 4.49
N GLN A 35 1.04 -5.42 5.04
CA GLN A 35 1.54 -5.42 6.40
C GLN A 35 3.04 -5.06 6.42
N PHE A 36 3.40 -4.02 7.17
CA PHE A 36 4.81 -3.58 7.25
C PHE A 36 5.61 -4.49 8.19
N GLY A 37 6.82 -4.91 7.80
CA GLY A 37 7.68 -5.78 8.62
C GLY A 37 7.51 -7.28 8.42
N PHE A 38 6.59 -7.68 7.55
CA PHE A 38 6.45 -9.03 6.99
C PHE A 38 6.54 -8.99 5.45
N ASP A 39 7.15 -7.92 4.94
CA ASP A 39 7.28 -7.59 3.53
C ASP A 39 8.34 -8.42 2.79
N ASP A 40 9.12 -9.20 3.52
CA ASP A 40 10.18 -10.10 3.09
C ASP A 40 9.72 -11.56 2.91
N TYR A 41 8.72 -12.03 3.68
CA TYR A 41 8.35 -13.46 3.72
C TYR A 41 7.76 -14.02 2.43
N GLU A 42 7.13 -13.21 1.58
CA GLU A 42 6.54 -13.67 0.30
C GLU A 42 7.37 -13.33 -0.94
N MET A 43 8.54 -12.71 -0.79
CA MET A 43 9.31 -12.19 -1.92
C MET A 43 10.79 -12.57 -1.88
N GLN A 44 11.06 -13.87 -1.72
CA GLN A 44 12.35 -14.43 -2.08
C GLN A 44 12.50 -14.46 -3.60
N ARG A 45 13.65 -13.99 -4.08
CA ARG A 45 14.10 -14.17 -5.46
C ARG A 45 14.43 -15.66 -5.67
N GLU A 46 14.50 -16.08 -6.94
CA GLU A 46 14.85 -17.47 -7.30
C GLU A 46 16.22 -17.91 -6.76
N ASP A 47 17.12 -16.97 -6.49
CA ASP A 47 18.45 -17.21 -5.91
C ASP A 47 18.45 -17.30 -4.36
N GLY A 48 17.27 -17.22 -3.73
CA GLY A 48 17.11 -17.30 -2.28
C GLY A 48 17.43 -16.00 -1.52
N SER A 49 17.75 -14.91 -2.22
CA SER A 49 17.85 -13.59 -1.60
C SER A 49 16.47 -12.94 -1.43
N TYR A 50 16.34 -12.01 -0.47
CA TYR A 50 15.11 -11.26 -0.24
C TYR A 50 15.10 -9.98 -1.08
N LEU A 51 13.93 -9.56 -1.54
CA LEU A 51 13.75 -8.22 -2.10
C LEU A 51 14.01 -7.15 -1.03
N GLU A 52 14.59 -6.02 -1.44
CA GLU A 52 14.66 -4.84 -0.57
C GLU A 52 13.22 -4.34 -0.28
N PRO A 53 12.93 -3.73 0.89
CA PRO A 53 11.59 -3.22 1.22
C PRO A 53 10.97 -2.31 0.16
N SER A 54 11.81 -1.58 -0.58
CA SER A 54 11.36 -0.75 -1.69
C SER A 54 10.87 -1.54 -2.91
N GLU A 55 11.48 -2.70 -3.19
CA GLU A 55 11.09 -3.59 -4.29
C GLU A 55 9.79 -4.34 -3.94
N SER A 56 9.66 -4.84 -2.70
CA SER A 56 8.45 -5.55 -2.26
C SER A 56 7.20 -4.66 -2.30
N ILE A 57 7.33 -3.41 -1.85
CA ILE A 57 6.29 -2.38 -1.93
C ILE A 57 5.88 -2.12 -3.39
N ILE A 58 6.83 -2.02 -4.31
CA ILE A 58 6.55 -1.78 -5.74
C ILE A 58 5.83 -2.99 -6.36
N ALA A 59 6.29 -4.21 -6.06
CA ALA A 59 5.68 -5.43 -6.57
C ALA A 59 4.24 -5.61 -6.06
N TYR A 60 4.02 -5.44 -4.76
CA TYR A 60 2.69 -5.52 -4.16
C TYR A 60 1.74 -4.47 -4.75
N ARG A 61 2.19 -3.21 -4.88
CA ARG A 61 1.40 -2.14 -5.49
C ARG A 61 0.94 -2.52 -6.90
N LYS A 62 1.82 -3.08 -7.72
CA LYS A 62 1.48 -3.48 -9.10
C LYS A 62 0.37 -4.53 -9.10
N ASN A 63 0.48 -5.56 -8.26
CA ASN A 63 -0.54 -6.61 -8.15
C ASN A 63 -1.87 -6.05 -7.65
N TRP A 64 -1.83 -5.24 -6.58
CA TRP A 64 -3.02 -4.59 -6.03
C TRP A 64 -3.72 -3.68 -7.06
N LEU A 65 -2.96 -2.94 -7.88
CA LEU A 65 -3.51 -2.15 -8.98
C LEU A 65 -4.12 -3.02 -10.09
N ALA A 66 -3.46 -4.13 -10.46
CA ALA A 66 -3.96 -5.09 -11.45
C ALA A 66 -5.26 -5.77 -10.98
N ASP A 67 -5.39 -6.02 -9.68
CA ASP A 67 -6.61 -6.54 -9.06
C ASP A 67 -7.73 -5.49 -8.94
N GLY A 68 -7.45 -4.24 -9.36
CA GLY A 68 -8.40 -3.14 -9.42
C GLY A 68 -8.59 -2.41 -8.10
N ALA A 69 -7.50 -2.25 -7.33
CA ALA A 69 -7.42 -1.46 -6.11
C ALA A 69 -8.51 -1.83 -5.07
N VAL A 70 -8.62 -3.13 -4.78
CA VAL A 70 -9.56 -3.68 -3.79
C VAL A 70 -9.19 -3.18 -2.40
N ILE A 71 -10.18 -2.71 -1.65
CA ILE A 71 -10.01 -2.21 -0.29
C ILE A 71 -9.98 -3.39 0.67
N PHE A 72 -8.93 -3.47 1.49
CA PHE A 72 -8.75 -4.53 2.46
C PHE A 72 -9.76 -4.46 3.62
N SER A 73 -9.93 -3.28 4.23
CA SER A 73 -10.90 -3.03 5.29
C SER A 73 -11.87 -1.91 4.90
N PRO A 74 -12.97 -2.23 4.18
CA PRO A 74 -13.95 -1.24 3.73
C PRO A 74 -14.59 -0.43 4.84
N ASP A 75 -14.63 -0.94 6.07
CA ASP A 75 -15.18 -0.23 7.24
C ASP A 75 -14.20 0.76 7.85
N SER A 76 -12.90 0.55 7.65
CA SER A 76 -11.84 1.46 8.06
C SER A 76 -11.44 2.45 6.96
N PHE A 77 -12.06 2.37 5.77
CA PHE A 77 -11.79 3.25 4.63
C PHE A 77 -12.95 4.24 4.39
N PRO A 78 -12.69 5.52 4.03
CA PRO A 78 -13.74 6.52 3.87
C PRO A 78 -14.82 6.10 2.85
N LYS A 79 -16.08 6.02 3.30
CA LYS A 79 -17.20 5.52 2.48
C LYS A 79 -17.44 6.33 1.19
N HIS A 80 -17.17 7.64 1.22
CA HIS A 80 -17.31 8.52 0.04
C HIS A 80 -16.18 8.35 -1.00
N GLN A 81 -15.10 7.65 -0.65
CA GLN A 81 -13.93 7.43 -1.49
C GLN A 81 -13.92 6.04 -2.14
N GLN A 82 -14.96 5.24 -1.93
CA GLN A 82 -15.03 3.87 -2.39
C GLN A 82 -16.34 3.54 -3.09
N LYS A 83 -16.29 2.53 -3.98
CA LYS A 83 -17.45 1.95 -4.63
C LYS A 83 -17.22 0.46 -4.82
N ALA A 84 -18.16 -0.37 -4.38
CA ALA A 84 -18.08 -1.83 -4.48
C ALA A 84 -16.75 -2.39 -3.93
N ASN A 85 -16.35 -1.96 -2.73
CA ASN A 85 -15.10 -2.34 -2.05
C ASN A 85 -13.82 -2.03 -2.83
N ARG A 86 -13.85 -1.02 -3.71
CA ARG A 86 -12.70 -0.55 -4.48
C ARG A 86 -12.51 0.95 -4.29
N VAL A 87 -11.26 1.40 -4.34
CA VAL A 87 -10.94 2.83 -4.32
C VAL A 87 -11.50 3.50 -5.59
N LEU A 88 -12.21 4.62 -5.43
CA LEU A 88 -12.69 5.38 -6.58
C LEU A 88 -11.51 5.86 -7.43
N LYS A 89 -11.63 5.84 -8.76
CA LYS A 89 -10.55 6.23 -9.67
C LYS A 89 -9.93 7.59 -9.36
N GLN A 90 -10.75 8.60 -9.05
CA GLN A 90 -10.26 9.93 -8.68
C GLN A 90 -9.44 9.89 -7.39
N GLN A 91 -9.97 9.23 -6.35
CA GLN A 91 -9.25 9.05 -5.09
C GLN A 91 -7.95 8.29 -5.30
N LEU A 92 -7.96 7.23 -6.10
CA LEU A 92 -6.79 6.41 -6.40
C LEU A 92 -5.68 7.27 -7.03
N LEU A 93 -6.04 8.11 -8.00
CA LEU A 93 -5.09 9.05 -8.62
C LEU A 93 -4.50 10.03 -7.61
N GLU A 94 -5.31 10.54 -6.68
CA GLU A 94 -4.84 11.45 -5.62
C GLU A 94 -3.89 10.74 -4.66
N GLN A 95 -4.23 9.53 -4.22
CA GLN A 95 -3.35 8.74 -3.36
C GLN A 95 -2.00 8.44 -4.03
N LEU A 96 -1.99 7.97 -5.28
CA LEU A 96 -0.76 7.63 -5.98
C LEU A 96 0.14 8.86 -6.21
N LYS A 97 -0.44 10.03 -6.46
CA LYS A 97 0.32 11.30 -6.54
C LYS A 97 1.05 11.62 -5.24
N GLN A 98 0.49 11.29 -4.06
CA GLN A 98 1.14 11.55 -2.78
C GLN A 98 2.46 10.77 -2.60
N ILE A 99 2.61 9.67 -3.34
CA ILE A 99 3.79 8.80 -3.30
C ILE A 99 4.58 8.86 -4.62
N ASN A 100 4.38 9.90 -5.43
CA ASN A 100 5.06 10.11 -6.73
C ASN A 100 4.90 8.96 -7.73
N VAL A 101 3.76 8.26 -7.68
CA VAL A 101 3.40 7.23 -8.67
C VAL A 101 2.45 7.85 -9.69
N HIS A 102 2.87 7.88 -10.96
CA HIS A 102 2.13 8.52 -12.04
C HIS A 102 1.58 7.53 -13.09
N ASP A 103 2.15 6.33 -13.14
CA ASP A 103 1.77 5.32 -14.11
C ASP A 103 0.73 4.37 -13.50
N LEU A 104 -0.52 4.52 -13.93
CA LEU A 104 -1.54 3.49 -13.72
C LEU A 104 -1.37 2.42 -14.80
N PRO A 105 -1.44 1.12 -14.47
CA PRO A 105 -1.52 0.08 -15.49
C PRO A 105 -2.74 0.34 -16.39
N SER A 106 -2.51 0.22 -17.70
CA SER A 106 -3.49 0.49 -18.77
C SER A 106 -4.61 -0.54 -18.81
#